data_AF-A0A7R9BAC9-F1
#
_entry.id   AF-A0A7R9BAC9-F1
#
_cell.length_a   1.000
_cell.length_b   1.000
_cell.length_c   1.000
_cell.angle_alpha   90.00
_cell.angle_beta   90.00
_cell.angle_gamma   90.00
#
_symmetry.space_group_name_H-M   'P 1'
#
loop_
_entity.id
_entity.type
_entity.pdbx_description
1 polymer ?
#
loop_
_entity_poly.entity_id
_entity_poly.type
_entity_poly.pdbx_seq_one_letter_code
_entity_poly.pdbx_strand_id
1 'polypeptide(L)'
;DRLEIDRAFIASLLAHAFFSTFPKRSIKTHPTLQDFNFSNFFRHLDSNCQKAKLRSILHYFDLLDNGELEGTVLFSRQVKN
;
A
#
# COMPACT_ATOMS: atom_id res chain seq x y z
N ASP A 1 5.82 8.76 -18.14
CA ASP A 1 6.00 9.39 -16.82
C ASP A 1 6.81 8.50 -15.89
N ARG A 2 7.76 9.09 -15.15
CA ARG A 2 8.62 8.40 -14.18
C ARG A 2 8.60 9.17 -12.85
N LEU A 3 8.53 8.44 -11.74
CA LEU A 3 8.52 8.97 -10.38
C LEU A 3 9.40 8.10 -9.50
N GLU A 4 10.37 8.70 -8.84
CA GLU A 4 11.27 8.03 -7.91
C GLU A 4 10.90 8.46 -6.49
N ILE A 5 10.80 7.49 -5.57
CA ILE A 5 10.29 7.71 -4.22
C ILE A 5 11.14 6.93 -3.21
N ASP A 6 11.50 7.57 -2.10
CA ASP A 6 12.20 6.93 -0.98
C ASP A 6 11.39 5.79 -0.36
N ARG A 7 12.07 4.69 -0.01
CA ARG A 7 11.42 3.54 0.64
C ARG A 7 10.78 3.90 1.98
N ALA A 8 11.40 4.80 2.75
CA ALA A 8 10.84 5.32 3.99
C ALA A 8 9.50 6.05 3.78
N PHE A 9 9.40 6.84 2.71
CA PHE A 9 8.15 7.52 2.37
C PHE A 9 7.09 6.52 1.88
N ILE A 10 7.47 5.51 1.10
CA ILE A 10 6.53 4.45 0.69
C ILE A 10 6.00 3.69 1.91
N ALA A 11 6.85 3.36 2.88
CA ALA A 11 6.44 2.69 4.10
C ALA A 11 5.41 3.51 4.89
N SER A 12 5.60 4.83 5.00
CA SER A 12 4.63 5.71 5.66
C SER A 12 3.29 5.76 4.92
N LEU A 13 3.31 5.80 3.58
CA LEU A 13 2.09 5.72 2.76
C LEU A 13 1.36 4.38 2.95
N LEU A 14 2.10 3.26 3.02
CA LEU A 14 1.52 1.94 3.28
C LEU A 14 0.93 1.83 4.68
N ALA A 15 1.55 2.45 5.69
CA ALA A 15 1.00 2.50 7.05
C ALA A 15 -0.32 3.29 7.07
N HIS A 16 -0.38 4.45 6.41
CA HIS A 16 -1.61 5.22 6.25
C HIS A 16 -2.69 4.43 5.50
N ALA A 17 -2.32 3.66 4.47
CA ALA A 17 -3.25 2.79 3.73
C ALA A 17 -3.80 1.65 4.61
N PHE A 18 -2.94 1.03 5.42
CA PHE A 18 -3.29 -0.03 6.36
C PHE A 18 -4.31 0.47 7.40
N PHE A 19 -4.07 1.63 8.01
CA PHE A 19 -4.99 2.29 8.94
C PHE A 19 -6.16 3.01 8.26
N SER A 20 -6.23 2.97 6.93
CA SER A 20 -7.31 3.55 6.13
C SER A 20 -7.52 5.06 6.36
N THR A 21 -6.44 5.82 6.54
CA THR A 21 -6.51 7.25 6.87
C THR A 21 -6.61 8.17 5.65
N PHE A 22 -6.42 7.67 4.42
CA PHE A 22 -6.63 8.51 3.24
C PHE A 22 -8.13 8.78 3.03
N PRO A 23 -8.50 9.94 2.47
CA PRO A 23 -9.87 10.17 2.03
C PRO A 23 -10.31 9.07 1.06
N LYS A 24 -11.44 8.43 1.36
CA LYS A 24 -11.95 7.29 0.59
C LYS A 24 -12.14 7.69 -0.88
N ARG A 25 -11.52 6.95 -1.78
CA ARG A 25 -11.74 7.10 -3.22
C ARG A 25 -12.88 6.19 -3.64
N SER A 26 -13.96 6.79 -4.13
CA SER A 26 -15.11 6.10 -4.70
C SER A 26 -15.25 6.41 -6.17
N ILE A 27 -16.04 5.60 -6.88
CA ILE A 27 -16.44 5.85 -8.28
C ILE A 27 -17.00 7.27 -8.45
N LYS A 28 -17.73 7.80 -7.46
CA LYS A 28 -18.32 9.13 -7.52
C LYS A 28 -17.30 10.26 -7.36
N THR A 29 -16.28 10.05 -6.52
CA THR A 29 -15.29 11.09 -6.19
C THR A 29 -14.08 11.07 -7.10
N HIS A 30 -13.64 9.88 -7.52
CA HIS A 30 -12.38 9.64 -8.23
C HIS A 30 -12.54 8.42 -9.16
N PRO A 31 -13.34 8.51 -10.24
CA PRO A 31 -13.75 7.35 -11.06
C PRO A 31 -12.60 6.60 -11.72
N THR A 32 -11.46 7.26 -11.92
CA THR A 32 -10.28 6.71 -12.58
C THR A 32 -9.22 6.18 -11.60
N LEU A 33 -9.44 6.30 -10.29
CA LEU A 33 -8.49 5.90 -9.25
C LEU A 33 -9.07 4.80 -8.36
N GLN A 34 -8.23 3.82 -8.03
CA GLN A 34 -8.59 2.79 -7.05
C GLN A 34 -8.56 3.34 -5.63
N ASP A 35 -9.34 2.70 -4.74
CA ASP A 35 -9.22 2.93 -3.30
C ASP A 35 -7.86 2.39 -2.83
N PHE A 36 -7.07 3.27 -2.22
CA PHE A 36 -5.74 2.93 -1.74
C PHE A 36 -5.80 2.32 -0.34
N ASN A 37 -6.87 2.61 0.41
CA ASN A 37 -7.04 2.14 1.79
C ASN A 37 -7.37 0.65 1.87
N PHE A 38 -7.08 0.07 3.03
CA PHE A 38 -7.39 -1.32 3.36
C PHE A 38 -8.83 -1.49 3.89
N SER A 39 -9.74 -0.57 3.56
CA SER A 39 -11.12 -0.48 4.04
C SER A 39 -11.91 -1.79 3.95
N ASN A 40 -11.62 -2.63 2.95
CA ASN A 40 -12.28 -3.91 2.73
C ASN A 40 -11.39 -5.13 3.05
N PHE A 41 -10.09 -4.92 3.29
CA PHE A 41 -9.12 -5.99 3.46
C PHE A 41 -9.44 -6.87 4.68
N PHE A 42 -9.91 -6.26 5.78
CA PHE A 42 -10.11 -6.94 7.05
C PHE A 42 -11.42 -7.74 7.15
N ARG A 43 -12.30 -7.66 6.14
CA ARG A 43 -13.66 -8.27 6.20
C ARG A 43 -13.68 -9.79 6.17
N HIS A 44 -12.64 -10.43 5.62
CA HIS A 44 -12.59 -11.88 5.38
C HIS A 44 -11.42 -12.56 6.10
N LEU A 45 -11.07 -12.05 7.29
CA LEU A 45 -9.97 -12.58 8.10
C LEU A 45 -10.27 -13.97 8.70
N ASP A 46 -11.46 -14.52 8.50
CA ASP A 46 -11.78 -15.91 8.78
C ASP A 46 -11.04 -16.88 7.84
N SER A 47 -10.83 -16.47 6.58
CA SER A 47 -10.14 -17.26 5.57
C SER A 47 -8.62 -17.34 5.78
N ASN A 48 -8.06 -18.54 5.62
CA ASN A 48 -6.62 -18.78 5.74
C ASN A 48 -5.78 -17.96 4.75
N CYS A 49 -6.29 -17.73 3.53
CA CYS A 49 -5.55 -16.93 2.54
C CYS A 49 -5.45 -15.46 2.97
N GLN A 50 -6.50 -14.91 3.59
CA GLN A 50 -6.50 -13.53 4.06
C GLN A 50 -5.64 -13.35 5.30
N LYS A 51 -5.66 -14.31 6.24
CA LYS A 51 -4.73 -14.36 7.38
C LYS A 51 -3.27 -14.41 6.94
N ALA A 52 -2.96 -15.17 5.88
CA ALA A 52 -1.61 -15.24 5.33
C ALA A 52 -1.17 -13.87 4.78
N LYS A 53 -2.02 -13.20 4.00
CA LYS A 53 -1.73 -11.83 3.51
C LYS A 53 -1.50 -10.85 4.66
N LEU A 54 -2.34 -10.88 5.70
CA LEU A 54 -2.17 -10.02 6.87
C LEU A 54 -0.81 -10.26 7.53
N ARG A 55 -0.44 -11.53 7.76
CA ARG A 55 0.86 -11.89 8.32
C ARG A 55 2.02 -11.38 7.46
N SER A 56 1.93 -11.46 6.14
CA SER A 56 2.95 -10.92 5.25
C SER A 56 3.08 -9.39 5.35
N ILE A 57 1.96 -8.68 5.50
CA ILE A 57 1.97 -7.21 5.66
C ILE A 57 2.57 -6.81 7.01
N LEU A 58 2.18 -7.49 8.09
CA LEU A 58 2.76 -7.24 9.42
C LEU A 58 4.26 -7.54 9.43
N HIS A 59 4.65 -8.68 8.84
CA HIS A 59 6.07 -9.03 8.73
C HIS A 59 6.87 -8.00 7.93
N TYR A 60 6.28 -7.37 6.90
CA TYR A 60 6.93 -6.26 6.21
C TYR A 60 7.24 -5.13 7.18
N PHE A 61 6.27 -4.69 8.00
CA PHE A 61 6.50 -3.64 9.01
C PHE A 61 7.48 -4.07 10.11
N ASP A 62 7.44 -5.33 10.57
CA ASP A 62 8.42 -5.85 11.53
C ASP A 62 9.85 -5.76 10.99
N LEU A 63 10.06 -6.03 9.69
CA LEU A 63 11.38 -5.90 9.06
C LEU A 63 11.85 -4.45 8.97
N LEU A 64 10.93 -3.47 8.90
CA LEU A 64 11.28 -2.06 8.88
C LEU A 64 11.84 -1.58 10.21
N ASP A 65 11.31 -2.10 11.32
CA ASP A 65 11.78 -1.73 12.67
C ASP A 65 13.20 -2.25 12.96
N ASN A 66 13.70 -3.20 12.16
CA ASN A 66 14.99 -3.86 12.35
C ASN A 66 16.15 -3.29 11.50
N GLY A 67 15.96 -2.23 10.71
CA GLY A 67 17.04 -1.65 9.90
C GLY A 67 16.69 -0.34 9.19
N GLU A 68 17.68 0.30 8.57
CA GLU A 68 17.45 1.54 7.80
C GLU A 68 16.82 1.24 6.43
N LEU A 69 15.72 1.92 6.13
CA LEU A 69 15.05 1.92 4.83
C LEU A 69 15.83 2.75 3.81
N GLU A 70 17.01 2.27 3.42
CA GLU A 70 17.83 2.94 2.41
C GLU A 70 17.31 2.69 0.98
N GLY A 71 17.43 3.72 0.15
CA GLY A 71 17.19 3.66 -1.29
C GLY A 71 15.78 4.03 -1.74
N THR A 72 15.59 3.96 -3.05
CA THR A 72 14.41 4.48 -3.75
C THR A 72 13.69 3.38 -4.54
N VAL A 73 12.46 3.67 -4.94
CA VAL A 73 11.66 2.87 -5.88
C VAL A 73 11.24 3.76 -7.04
N LEU A 74 11.54 3.31 -8.26
CA LEU A 74 11.15 3.97 -9.50
C LEU A 74 9.82 3.40 -10.03
N PHE A 75 8.80 4.24 -10.08
CA PHE A 75 7.54 3.97 -10.75
C PHE A 75 7.57 4.56 -12.16
N SER A 76 7.29 3.75 -13.18
CA SER A 76 7.21 4.24 -14.57
C SER A 76 5.94 3.76 -15.26
N ARG A 77 5.17 4.68 -15.84
CA ARG A 77 4.02 4.37 -16.69
C ARG A 77 4.44 4.40 -18.15
N GLN A 78 4.24 3.28 -18.85
CA GLN A 78 4.41 3.17 -20.28
C GLN A 78 3.05 3.00 -20.95
N VAL A 79 2.77 3.85 -21.93
CA VAL A 79 1.60 3.73 -22.83
C VAL A 79 2.18 3.46 -24.22
N LYS A 80 1.80 2.33 -24.83
CA LYS A 80 2.13 2.06 -26.23
C LYS A 80 1.09 2.76 -27.11
N ASN A 81 1.57 3.52 -28.10
CA ASN A 81 0.75 4.05 -29.19
C ASN A 81 0.39 2.93 -30.17
#